data_AF-A0A1R1SPA9-F1
#
_entry.id   AF-A0A1R1SPA9-F1
#
_cell.length_a   1.000
_cell.length_b   1.000
_cell.length_c   1.000
_cell.angle_alpha   90.00
_cell.angle_beta   90.00
_cell.angle_gamma   90.00
#
_symmetry.space_group_name_H-M   'P 1'
#
loop_
_entity.id
_entity.type
_entity.pdbx_description
1 polymer ?
#
loop_
_entity_poly.entity_id
_entity_poly.type
_entity_poly.pdbx_seq_one_letter_code
_entity_poly.pdbx_strand_id
1 'polypeptide(L)'
;MTLCRLHAGREELTRRILGRGRGGSWPQPGDPLRGRPAERLLQAADAAVADAAALERAALGSRVDTDGRTVEEVAEEVAEAVAIRAPWPPLT
;
A
#
# COMPACT_ATOMS: atom_id res chain seq x y z
N MET A 1 16.87 -10.79 -3.73
CA MET A 1 15.47 -10.30 -3.63
C MET A 1 15.49 -8.88 -3.07
N THR A 2 14.71 -7.97 -3.65
CA THR A 2 14.49 -6.61 -3.12
C THR A 2 13.12 -6.57 -2.48
N LEU A 3 13.04 -6.03 -1.26
CA LEU A 3 11.79 -5.88 -0.52
C LEU A 3 11.50 -4.38 -0.40
N CYS A 4 10.36 -3.95 -0.92
CA CYS A 4 9.86 -2.58 -0.76
C CYS A 4 8.63 -2.62 0.15
N ARG A 5 8.66 -1.86 1.24
CA ARG A 5 7.54 -1.66 2.16
C ARG A 5 6.80 -0.39 1.74
N LEU A 6 5.58 -0.54 1.23
CA LEU A 6 4.71 0.60 0.97
C LEU A 6 4.20 1.17 2.29
N HIS A 7 4.24 2.50 2.40
CA HIS A 7 3.75 3.23 3.56
C HIS A 7 2.63 4.20 3.15
N ALA A 8 1.61 4.25 4.00
CA ALA A 8 0.55 5.25 3.94
C ALA A 8 0.17 5.63 5.37
N GLY A 9 -0.14 6.90 5.58
CA GLY A 9 -0.59 7.44 6.84
C GLY A 9 -1.99 6.96 7.22
N ARG A 10 -2.37 7.19 8.47
CA ARG A 10 -3.69 6.81 9.03
C ARG A 10 -4.85 7.32 8.19
N GLU A 11 -4.80 8.59 7.80
CA GLU A 11 -5.87 9.24 7.04
C GLU A 11 -6.06 8.56 5.68
N GLU A 12 -4.94 8.31 5.00
CA GLU A 12 -4.94 7.68 3.68
C GLU A 12 -5.39 6.21 3.73
N LEU A 13 -4.92 5.44 4.71
CA LEU A 13 -5.38 4.06 4.94
C LEU A 13 -6.89 4.00 5.23
N THR A 14 -7.38 4.89 6.08
CA THR A 14 -8.81 4.99 6.42
C THR A 14 -9.63 5.35 5.18
N ARG A 15 -9.20 6.37 4.43
CA ARG A 15 -9.85 6.82 3.20
C ARG A 15 -9.93 5.69 2.16
N ARG A 16 -8.83 4.96 1.96
CA ARG A 16 -8.74 3.82 1.02
C ARG A 16 -9.67 2.69 1.41
N ILE A 17 -9.69 2.29 2.69
CA ILE A 17 -10.54 1.18 3.17
C ILE A 17 -12.03 1.53 3.10
N LEU A 18 -12.40 2.75 3.49
CA LEU A 18 -13.79 3.23 3.35
C LEU A 18 -14.21 3.32 1.88
N GLY A 19 -13.33 3.82 1.01
CA GLY A 19 -13.58 3.88 -0.44
C GLY A 19 -13.77 2.49 -1.05
N ARG A 20 -13.00 1.52 -0.58
CA ARG A 20 -13.09 0.12 -1.01
C ARG A 20 -14.40 -0.55 -0.63
N GLY A 21 -14.92 -0.27 0.57
CA GLY A 21 -16.24 -0.73 1.00
C GLY A 21 -17.38 -0.26 0.10
N ARG A 22 -17.23 0.93 -0.50
CA ARG A 22 -18.17 1.53 -1.49
C ARG A 22 -17.93 1.05 -2.93
N GLY A 23 -16.88 0.29 -3.20
CA GLY A 23 -16.52 -0.17 -4.54
C GLY A 23 -15.77 0.88 -5.38
N GLY A 24 -15.15 1.89 -4.78
CA GLY A 24 -14.41 2.95 -5.49
C GLY A 24 -13.00 2.57 -5.97
N SER A 25 -12.60 1.30 -5.87
CA SER A 25 -11.30 0.79 -6.31
C SER A 25 -11.45 -0.40 -7.26
N TRP A 26 -10.33 -0.98 -7.70
CA TRP A 26 -10.32 -2.25 -8.43
C TRP A 26 -11.24 -3.28 -7.75
N PRO A 27 -12.19 -3.90 -8.46
CA PRO A 27 -13.17 -4.81 -7.89
C PRO A 27 -12.54 -6.19 -7.66
N GLN A 28 -11.84 -6.34 -6.54
CA GLN A 28 -11.28 -7.62 -6.16
C GLN A 28 -12.39 -8.67 -6.00
N PRO A 29 -12.32 -9.82 -6.69
CA PRO A 29 -13.20 -10.94 -6.43
C PRO A 29 -13.09 -11.38 -4.96
N GLY A 30 -14.22 -11.49 -4.28
CA GLY A 30 -14.24 -11.88 -2.86
C GLY A 30 -13.73 -10.81 -1.91
N ASP A 31 -13.76 -9.53 -2.29
CA ASP A 31 -13.33 -8.43 -1.43
C ASP A 31 -14.03 -8.46 -0.05
N PRO A 32 -13.28 -8.68 1.05
CA PRO A 32 -13.88 -8.81 2.38
C PRO A 32 -14.49 -7.51 2.91
N LEU A 33 -14.10 -6.37 2.34
CA LEU A 33 -14.52 -5.03 2.75
C LEU A 33 -15.79 -4.56 2.01
N ARG A 34 -16.06 -5.08 0.82
CA ARG A 34 -17.18 -4.60 -0.02
C ARG A 34 -18.53 -4.81 0.67
N GLY A 35 -19.34 -3.75 0.70
CA GLY A 35 -20.69 -3.78 1.29
C GLY A 35 -20.72 -3.95 2.82
N ARG A 36 -19.57 -3.86 3.50
CA ARG A 36 -19.52 -3.93 4.97
C ARG A 36 -19.99 -2.62 5.60
N PRO A 37 -20.55 -2.67 6.83
CA PRO A 37 -20.90 -1.47 7.58
C PRO A 37 -19.69 -0.59 7.87
N ALA A 38 -19.90 0.73 7.98
CA ALA A 38 -18.83 1.69 8.24
C ALA A 38 -18.00 1.37 9.49
N GLU A 39 -18.62 0.90 10.57
CA GLU A 39 -17.93 0.50 11.79
C GLU A 39 -16.91 -0.64 11.54
N ARG A 40 -17.29 -1.64 10.74
CA ARG A 40 -16.38 -2.74 10.37
C ARG A 40 -15.21 -2.25 9.51
N LEU A 41 -15.47 -1.28 8.64
CA LEU A 41 -14.43 -0.67 7.82
C LEU A 41 -13.46 0.17 8.65
N LEU A 42 -13.95 0.88 9.67
CA LEU A 42 -13.10 1.63 10.61
C LEU A 42 -12.23 0.68 11.45
N GLN A 43 -12.79 -0.44 11.94
CA GLN A 43 -12.02 -1.49 12.62
C GLN A 43 -10.90 -2.04 11.71
N ALA A 44 -11.21 -2.28 10.44
CA ALA A 44 -10.20 -2.71 9.46
C ALA A 44 -9.13 -1.63 9.19
N ALA A 45 -9.52 -0.35 9.18
CA ALA A 45 -8.58 0.75 9.06
C ALA A 45 -7.63 0.87 10.25
N ASP A 46 -8.14 0.72 11.48
CA ASP A 46 -7.29 0.72 12.67
C ASP A 46 -6.31 -0.47 12.68
N ALA A 47 -6.75 -1.66 12.25
CA ALA A 47 -5.88 -2.81 12.07
C ALA A 47 -4.77 -2.54 11.04
N ALA A 48 -5.12 -1.98 9.88
CA ALA A 48 -4.13 -1.63 8.85
C ALA A 48 -3.11 -0.59 9.34
N VAL A 49 -3.53 0.38 10.16
CA VAL A 49 -2.62 1.36 10.78
C VAL A 49 -1.68 0.68 11.79
N ALA A 50 -2.20 -0.25 12.59
CA ALA A 50 -1.37 -1.01 13.52
C ALA A 50 -0.33 -1.88 12.79
N ASP A 51 -0.73 -2.53 11.69
CA ASP A 51 0.16 -3.31 10.83
C ASP A 51 1.24 -2.43 10.18
N ALA A 52 0.85 -1.27 9.64
CA ALA A 52 1.80 -0.31 9.07
C ALA A 52 2.83 0.15 10.11
N ALA A 53 2.39 0.46 11.33
CA ALA A 53 3.30 0.83 12.42
C ALA A 53 4.21 -0.33 12.86
N ALA A 54 3.72 -1.57 12.83
CA ALA A 54 4.52 -2.76 13.13
C ALA A 54 5.60 -2.98 12.07
N LEU A 55 5.25 -2.84 10.79
CA LEU A 55 6.21 -2.94 9.69
C LEU A 55 7.24 -1.81 9.73
N GLU A 56 6.85 -0.61 10.14
CA GLU A 56 7.78 0.51 10.34
C GLU A 56 8.81 0.21 11.43
N ARG A 57 8.36 -0.29 12.58
CA ARG A 57 9.26 -0.72 13.67
C ARG A 57 10.18 -1.87 13.27
N ALA A 58 9.71 -2.77 12.42
CA ALA A 58 10.49 -3.91 11.94
C ALA A 58 11.61 -3.49 10.96
N ALA A 59 11.54 -2.28 10.38
CA ALA A 59 12.55 -1.73 9.46
C ALA A 59 12.92 -2.68 8.31
N LEU A 60 11.95 -3.46 7.81
CA LEU A 60 12.17 -4.45 6.75
C LEU A 60 12.16 -3.80 5.36
N GLY A 61 13.26 -3.96 4.62
CA GLY A 61 13.37 -3.48 3.24
C GLY A 61 13.36 -1.95 3.11
N SER A 62 13.27 -1.47 1.87
CA SER A 62 13.21 -0.03 1.58
C SER A 62 11.77 0.47 1.80
N ARG A 63 11.62 1.55 2.57
CA ARG A 63 10.33 2.23 2.75
C ARG A 63 10.03 3.07 1.51
N VAL A 64 8.81 2.95 0.99
CA VAL A 64 8.30 3.73 -0.14
C VAL A 64 7.01 4.43 0.30
N ASP A 65 7.02 5.75 0.33
CA ASP A 65 5.86 6.56 0.69
C ASP A 65 4.84 6.62 -0.44
N THR A 66 3.56 6.46 -0.10
CA THR A 66 2.45 6.49 -1.07
C THR A 66 1.43 7.59 -0.81
N ASP A 67 1.59 8.38 0.25
CA ASP A 67 0.69 9.48 0.58
C ASP A 67 0.91 10.65 -0.38
N GLY A 68 -0.17 11.17 -0.96
CA GLY A 68 -0.12 12.31 -1.87
C GLY A 68 0.58 12.06 -3.21
N ARG A 69 0.99 10.81 -3.48
CA ARG A 69 1.72 10.43 -4.69
C ARG A 69 0.85 9.67 -5.67
N THR A 70 1.17 9.82 -6.95
CA THR A 70 0.51 9.07 -8.02
C THR A 70 1.01 7.63 -8.04
N VAL A 71 0.29 6.77 -8.76
CA VAL A 71 0.71 5.37 -8.95
C VAL A 71 2.03 5.31 -9.72
N GLU A 72 2.21 6.20 -10.69
CA GLU A 72 3.39 6.29 -11.54
C GLU A 72 4.63 6.66 -10.73
N GLU A 73 4.53 7.67 -9.86
CA GLU A 73 5.64 8.10 -8.99
C GLU A 73 6.07 6.99 -8.01
N VAL A 74 5.11 6.27 -7.44
CA VAL A 74 5.41 5.15 -6.54
C VAL A 74 6.01 3.98 -7.30
N ALA A 75 5.52 3.68 -8.51
CA ALA A 75 6.04 2.60 -9.34
C ALA A 75 7.48 2.86 -9.79
N GLU A 76 7.80 4.11 -10.14
CA GLU A 76 9.16 4.53 -10.50
C GLU A 76 10.13 4.34 -9.32
N GLU A 77 9.77 4.79 -8.11
CA GLU A 77 10.61 4.58 -6.93
C GLU A 77 10.83 3.10 -6.59
N VAL A 78 9.78 2.28 -6.74
CA VAL A 78 9.93 0.82 -6.58
C VAL A 78 10.88 0.25 -7.63
N ALA A 79 10.78 0.69 -8.88
CA ALA A 79 11.66 0.24 -9.96
C ALA A 79 13.11 0.65 -9.71
N GLU A 80 13.35 1.89 -9.27
CA GLU A 80 14.68 2.37 -8.86
C GLU A 80 15.26 1.53 -7.71
N ALA A 81 14.48 1.28 -6.66
CA ALA A 81 14.91 0.45 -5.54
C ALA A 81 15.30 -0.98 -5.95
N VAL A 82 14.64 -1.53 -6.98
CA VAL A 82 14.98 -2.84 -7.56
C VAL A 82 16.23 -2.75 -8.43
N ALA A 83 16.34 -1.73 -9.29
CA ALA A 83 17.45 -1.54 -10.24
C ALA A 83 18.81 -1.29 -9.55
N ILE A 84 18.82 -0.59 -8.41
CA ILE A 84 20.04 -0.35 -7.60
C ILE A 84 20.75 -1.66 -7.19
N ARG A 85 20.03 -2.78 -7.11
CA ARG A 85 20.55 -4.08 -6.63
C ARG A 85 20.73 -5.15 -7.71
N ALA A 86 20.25 -4.93 -8.92
CA ALA A 86 20.45 -5.86 -10.02
C ALA A 86 20.52 -5.08 -11.35
N PRO A 87 21.66 -5.06 -12.06
CA PRO A 87 21.67 -4.55 -13.43
C PRO A 87 20.82 -5.48 -14.28
N TRP A 88 19.59 -5.06 -14.60
CA TRP A 88 18.78 -5.74 -15.60
C TRP A 88 19.36 -5.40 -16.98
N PRO A 89 19.60 -6.38 -17.87
CA PRO A 89 20.11 -6.08 -19.21
C PRO A 89 19.04 -5.30 -20.01
N PRO A 90 19.44 -4.31 -20.82
CA PRO A 90 18.50 -3.55 -21.64
C PRO A 90 17.79 -4.49 -22.62
N LEU A 91 16.49 -4.24 -22.84
CA LEU A 91 15.74 -4.88 -23.91
C LEU A 91 16.21 -4.28 -25.25
N THR A 92 17.01 -5.04 -25.99
CA THR A 92 17.36 -4.78 -27.39
C THR A 92 16.58 -5.70 -28.31
#